data_AF-D8WK13-F1
#
_entry.id   AF-D8WK13-F1
#
_cell.length_a   1.000
_cell.length_b   1.000
_cell.length_c   1.000
_cell.angle_alpha   90.00
_cell.angle_beta   90.00
_cell.angle_gamma   90.00
#
_symmetry.space_group_name_H-M   'P 1'
#
loop_
_entity.id
_entity.type
_entity.pdbx_description
1 polymer ?
#
loop_
_entity_poly.entity_id
_entity_poly.type
_entity_poly.pdbx_seq_one_letter_code
_entity_poly.pdbx_strand_id
1 'polypeptide(L)'
;GERYEVWRTNPYAESADELRDRVKGVSAKPFMETQPTMDALHCDIGNATEFYKLFQDEIGEMHLRTAAPPPAREERRCWRATLDKQLRKKLKLKPVMRMNGNYARRLVTREAIEAVCELVPSDERRQALRELMELYLQMK
;
A
#
# COMPACT_ATOMS: atom_id res chain seq x y z
N GLY A 1 -12.18 -13.39 24.12
CA GLY A 1 -13.60 -13.44 24.55
C GLY A 1 -13.99 -12.22 25.37
N GLU A 2 -13.18 -11.83 26.35
CA GLU A 2 -13.52 -10.81 27.35
C GLU A 2 -13.93 -9.44 26.78
N ARG A 3 -13.22 -8.93 25.76
CA ARG A 3 -13.58 -7.64 25.12
C ARG A 3 -14.95 -7.67 24.45
N TYR A 4 -15.36 -8.81 23.89
CA TYR A 4 -16.69 -8.97 23.32
C TYR A 4 -17.77 -8.94 24.41
N GLU A 5 -17.52 -9.52 25.59
CA GLU A 5 -18.47 -9.43 26.70
C GLU A 5 -18.65 -7.99 27.16
N VAL A 6 -17.57 -7.19 27.22
CA VAL A 6 -17.64 -5.75 27.50
C VAL A 6 -18.48 -5.01 26.45
N TRP A 7 -18.29 -5.31 25.16
CA TRP A 7 -19.11 -4.76 24.08
C TRP A 7 -20.59 -5.13 24.23
N ARG A 8 -20.89 -6.39 24.56
CA ARG A 8 -22.26 -6.92 24.66
C ARG A 8 -23.01 -6.36 25.87
N THR A 9 -22.35 -6.24 27.02
CA THR A 9 -23.02 -5.82 28.26
C THR A 9 -22.99 -4.31 28.47
N ASN A 10 -22.07 -3.58 27.81
CA ASN A 10 -21.84 -2.14 27.99
C ASN A 10 -21.93 -1.70 29.47
N PRO A 11 -21.04 -2.19 30.34
CA PRO A 11 -21.18 -2.01 31.79
C PRO A 11 -21.03 -0.56 32.25
N TYR A 12 -20.51 0.32 31.39
CA TYR A 12 -20.27 1.73 31.67
C TYR A 12 -21.30 2.65 31.01
N ALA A 13 -22.33 2.10 30.34
CA ALA A 13 -23.33 2.85 29.59
C ALA A 13 -22.70 3.88 28.62
N GLU A 14 -21.60 3.49 27.98
CA GLU A 14 -20.87 4.32 27.02
C GLU A 14 -21.64 4.46 25.71
N SER A 15 -21.35 5.54 24.99
CA SER A 15 -21.81 5.68 23.61
C SER A 15 -21.16 4.63 22.70
N ALA A 16 -21.72 4.42 21.50
CA ALA A 16 -21.24 3.40 20.57
C ALA A 16 -19.76 3.61 20.17
N ASP A 17 -19.33 4.86 19.97
CA ASP A 17 -17.96 5.19 19.56
C ASP A 17 -16.96 5.00 20.71
N GLU A 18 -17.31 5.45 21.92
CA GLU A 18 -16.49 5.28 23.13
C GLU A 18 -16.31 3.79 23.47
N LEU A 19 -17.40 3.03 23.44
CA LEU A 19 -17.37 1.59 23.67
C LEU A 19 -16.53 0.88 22.62
N ARG A 20 -16.64 1.28 21.34
CA ARG A 20 -15.85 0.72 20.23
C ARG A 20 -14.36 0.98 20.43
N ASP A 21 -13.97 2.17 20.90
CA ASP A 21 -12.57 2.45 21.22
C ASP A 21 -12.09 1.63 22.42
N ARG A 22 -12.90 1.52 23.49
CA ARG A 22 -12.57 0.70 24.68
C ARG A 22 -12.28 -0.74 24.31
N VAL A 23 -13.13 -1.36 23.47
CA VAL A 23 -12.95 -2.77 23.05
C VAL A 23 -12.00 -2.93 21.87
N LYS A 24 -11.40 -1.83 21.38
CA LYS A 24 -10.50 -1.80 20.21
C LYS A 24 -11.10 -2.51 19.00
N GLY A 25 -12.38 -2.24 18.74
CA GLY A 25 -13.13 -2.77 17.58
C GLY A 25 -13.65 -4.20 17.70
N VAL A 26 -13.51 -4.87 18.85
CA VAL A 26 -14.08 -6.22 19.06
C VAL A 26 -15.58 -6.14 19.34
N SER A 27 -16.40 -6.18 18.29
CA SER A 27 -17.87 -6.14 18.37
C SER A 27 -18.56 -7.49 18.08
N ALA A 28 -17.79 -8.50 17.67
CA ALA A 28 -18.27 -9.84 17.36
C ALA A 28 -17.60 -10.90 18.25
N LYS A 29 -18.36 -11.95 18.59
CA LYS A 29 -17.85 -13.05 19.42
C LYS A 29 -16.83 -13.87 18.61
N PRO A 30 -15.59 -14.02 19.08
CA PRO A 30 -14.64 -14.95 18.46
C PRO A 30 -15.18 -16.38 18.56
N PHE A 31 -15.14 -17.13 17.46
CA PHE A 31 -15.62 -18.52 17.40
C PHE A 31 -14.50 -19.54 17.17
N MET A 32 -13.34 -19.08 16.70
CA MET A 32 -12.15 -19.90 16.45
C MET A 32 -10.93 -19.14 16.97
N GLU A 33 -10.04 -19.83 17.66
CA GLU A 33 -8.76 -19.26 18.10
C GLU A 33 -7.75 -19.30 16.94
N THR A 34 -7.12 -18.16 16.69
CA THR A 34 -6.08 -18.02 15.66
C THR A 34 -4.78 -17.61 16.32
N GLN A 35 -3.66 -18.19 15.88
CA GLN A 35 -2.35 -17.73 16.33
C GLN A 35 -2.10 -16.29 15.82
N PRO A 36 -1.65 -15.36 16.69
CA PRO A 36 -1.31 -14.00 16.28
C PRO A 36 0.01 -14.00 15.50
N THR A 37 -0.07 -14.33 14.21
CA THR A 37 1.05 -14.36 13.26
C THR A 37 0.69 -13.56 12.00
N MET A 38 1.68 -13.29 11.15
CA MET A 38 1.52 -12.54 9.91
C MET A 38 1.59 -13.48 8.69
N ASP A 39 0.65 -13.32 7.76
CA ASP A 39 0.68 -14.03 6.49
C ASP A 39 1.68 -13.37 5.53
N ALA A 40 2.76 -14.10 5.22
CA ALA A 40 3.85 -13.59 4.39
C ALA A 40 3.41 -13.22 2.96
N LEU A 41 2.50 -14.01 2.35
CA LEU A 41 2.08 -13.79 0.97
C LEU A 41 1.22 -12.52 0.84
N HIS A 42 0.24 -12.35 1.73
CA HIS A 42 -0.63 -11.18 1.74
C HIS A 42 0.13 -9.93 2.17
N CYS A 43 1.11 -10.04 3.07
CA CYS A 43 2.03 -8.95 3.40
C CYS A 43 2.79 -8.48 2.15
N ASP A 44 3.39 -9.41 1.40
CA ASP A 44 4.12 -9.11 0.16
C ASP A 44 3.23 -8.44 -0.91
N ILE A 45 2.01 -8.96 -1.10
CA ILE A 45 1.05 -8.39 -2.06
C ILE A 45 0.60 -7.00 -1.62
N GLY A 46 0.35 -6.81 -0.32
CA GLY A 46 -0.03 -5.52 0.27
C GLY A 46 1.05 -4.47 0.05
N ASN A 47 2.29 -4.77 0.47
CA ASN A 47 3.42 -3.86 0.34
C ASN A 47 3.69 -3.50 -1.13
N ALA A 48 3.70 -4.48 -2.04
CA ALA A 48 3.88 -4.21 -3.46
C ALA A 48 2.76 -3.35 -4.05
N THR A 49 1.53 -3.47 -3.54
CA THR A 49 0.42 -2.60 -3.96
C THR A 49 0.64 -1.16 -3.51
N GLU A 50 1.16 -0.96 -2.30
CA GLU A 50 1.51 0.39 -1.82
C GLU A 50 2.69 0.99 -2.58
N PHE A 51 3.74 0.21 -2.88
CA PHE A 51 4.82 0.67 -3.76
C PHE A 51 4.31 1.05 -5.16
N TYR A 52 3.40 0.26 -5.73
CA TYR A 52 2.82 0.57 -7.03
C TYR A 52 2.03 1.89 -7.03
N LYS A 53 1.29 2.19 -5.95
CA LYS A 53 0.62 3.49 -5.77
C LYS A 53 1.63 4.62 -5.61
N LEU A 54 2.66 4.43 -4.78
CA LEU A 54 3.74 5.39 -4.59
C LEU A 54 4.38 5.77 -5.93
N PHE A 55 4.67 4.78 -6.79
CA PHE A 55 5.23 5.06 -8.12
C PHE A 55 4.28 5.89 -9.00
N GLN A 56 2.96 5.66 -8.93
CA GLN A 56 1.99 6.50 -9.64
C GLN A 56 1.99 7.95 -9.14
N ASP A 57 2.08 8.13 -7.83
CA ASP A 57 2.06 9.44 -7.19
C ASP A 57 3.37 10.23 -7.42
N GLU A 58 4.50 9.53 -7.48
CA GLU A 58 5.80 10.14 -7.84
C GLU A 58 5.87 10.57 -9.30
N ILE A 59 5.31 9.79 -10.23
CA ILE A 59 5.17 10.20 -11.64
C ILE A 59 4.26 11.43 -11.76
N GLY A 60 3.25 11.54 -10.90
CA GLY A 60 2.33 12.67 -10.86
C GLY A 60 2.79 13.86 -10.01
N GLU A 61 4.00 13.80 -9.42
CA GLU A 61 4.54 14.79 -8.49
C GLU A 61 3.53 15.23 -7.42
N MET A 62 2.80 14.27 -6.86
CA MET A 62 1.68 14.53 -5.94
C MET A 62 2.07 15.34 -4.70
N HIS A 63 3.34 15.27 -4.29
CA HIS A 63 3.90 16.05 -3.17
C HIS A 63 3.91 17.56 -3.43
N LEU A 64 3.99 18.01 -4.70
CA LEU A 64 3.90 19.43 -5.07
C LEU A 64 2.45 19.92 -5.15
N ARG A 65 1.49 19.01 -5.26
CA ARG A 65 0.07 19.32 -5.45
C ARG A 65 -0.70 19.52 -4.14
N THR A 66 -0.01 19.75 -3.02
CA THR A 66 -0.61 19.89 -1.67
C THR A 66 -1.57 21.08 -1.53
N ALA A 67 -1.37 22.16 -2.31
CA ALA A 67 -2.26 23.33 -2.34
C ALA A 67 -3.23 23.36 -3.54
N ALA A 68 -3.14 22.37 -4.44
CA ALA A 68 -3.96 22.29 -5.65
C ALA A 68 -5.18 21.37 -5.43
N PRO A 69 -6.26 21.51 -6.22
CA PRO A 69 -7.35 20.54 -6.20
C PRO A 69 -6.82 19.13 -6.52
N PRO A 70 -7.43 18.08 -5.94
CA PRO A 70 -6.99 16.70 -6.17
C PRO A 70 -7.02 16.37 -7.66
N PRO A 71 -6.10 15.51 -8.15
CA PRO A 71 -6.00 15.22 -9.58
C PRO A 71 -7.32 14.73 -10.15
N ALA A 72 -7.56 15.04 -11.42
CA ALA A 72 -8.69 14.46 -12.13
C ALA A 72 -8.49 12.95 -12.28
N ARG A 73 -9.59 12.21 -12.46
CA ARG A 73 -9.54 10.76 -12.70
C ARG A 73 -8.73 10.41 -13.96
N GLU A 74 -8.75 11.29 -14.95
CA GLU A 74 -8.02 11.13 -16.21
C GLU A 74 -6.51 11.28 -16.03
N GLU A 75 -6.05 12.24 -15.22
CA GLU A 75 -4.63 12.42 -14.90
C GLU A 75 -4.07 11.16 -14.21
N ARG A 76 -4.77 10.66 -13.18
CA ARG A 76 -4.38 9.40 -12.50
C ARG A 76 -4.34 8.21 -13.46
N ARG A 77 -5.27 8.15 -14.43
CA ARG A 77 -5.29 7.11 -15.46
C ARG A 77 -4.09 7.24 -16.40
N CYS A 78 -3.69 8.46 -16.73
CA CYS A 78 -2.51 8.75 -17.55
C CYS A 78 -1.23 8.27 -16.85
N TRP A 79 -1.00 8.65 -15.59
CA TRP A 79 0.19 8.23 -14.83
C TRP A 79 0.27 6.71 -14.69
N ARG A 80 -0.86 6.06 -14.40
CA ARG A 80 -0.94 4.60 -14.39
C ARG A 80 -0.54 3.99 -15.73
N ALA A 81 -1.07 4.52 -16.84
CA ALA A 81 -0.76 4.02 -18.17
C ALA A 81 0.73 4.21 -18.53
N THR A 82 1.32 5.34 -18.13
CA THR A 82 2.75 5.62 -18.31
C THR A 82 3.62 4.64 -17.53
N LEU A 83 3.29 4.41 -16.25
CA LEU A 83 3.97 3.42 -15.40
C LEU A 83 3.88 2.01 -16.02
N ASP A 84 2.68 1.57 -16.38
CA ASP A 84 2.46 0.25 -16.98
C ASP A 84 3.22 0.07 -18.29
N LYS A 85 3.29 1.12 -19.12
CA LYS A 85 4.04 1.11 -20.38
C LYS A 85 5.54 0.94 -20.12
N GLN A 86 6.07 1.64 -19.13
CA GLN A 86 7.49 1.56 -18.77
C GLN A 86 7.87 0.21 -18.16
N LEU A 87 7.07 -0.30 -17.21
CA LEU A 87 7.26 -1.63 -16.62
C LEU A 87 7.15 -2.74 -17.68
N ARG A 88 6.25 -2.61 -18.66
CA ARG A 88 6.18 -3.53 -19.79
C ARG A 88 7.41 -3.46 -20.68
N LYS A 89 7.93 -2.27 -20.96
CA LYS A 89 9.09 -2.07 -21.83
C LYS A 89 10.37 -2.62 -21.21
N LYS A 90 10.63 -2.29 -19.94
CA LYS A 90 11.90 -2.62 -19.26
C LYS A 90 11.89 -3.99 -18.61
N LEU A 91 10.81 -4.34 -17.92
CA LEU A 91 10.72 -5.57 -17.12
C LEU A 91 9.86 -6.64 -17.78
N LYS A 92 9.24 -6.39 -18.94
CA LYS A 92 8.27 -7.31 -19.58
C LYS A 92 7.12 -7.68 -18.64
N LEU A 93 6.72 -6.75 -17.76
CA LEU A 93 5.58 -6.92 -16.86
C LEU A 93 4.30 -6.52 -17.58
N LYS A 94 3.33 -7.43 -17.62
CA LYS A 94 1.98 -7.13 -18.13
C LYS A 94 1.15 -6.54 -16.99
N PRO A 95 0.46 -5.42 -17.19
CA PRO A 95 -0.40 -4.83 -16.16
C PRO A 95 -1.47 -5.82 -15.75
N VAL A 96 -1.75 -5.83 -14.44
CA VAL A 96 -2.71 -6.73 -13.80
C VAL A 96 -3.84 -5.93 -13.19
N MET A 97 -5.05 -6.48 -13.22
CA MET A 97 -6.21 -5.83 -12.58
C MET A 97 -6.13 -5.88 -11.05
N ARG A 98 -5.58 -6.96 -10.50
CA ARG A 98 -5.31 -7.15 -9.07
C ARG A 98 -3.88 -7.62 -8.89
N MET A 99 -3.20 -7.06 -7.89
CA MET A 99 -1.85 -7.45 -7.54
C MET A 99 -1.84 -8.92 -7.12
N ASN A 100 -0.88 -9.68 -7.63
CA ASN A 100 -0.65 -11.07 -7.24
C ASN A 100 0.79 -11.26 -6.77
N GLY A 101 1.08 -12.38 -6.10
CA GLY A 101 2.40 -12.63 -5.54
C GLY A 101 3.53 -12.64 -6.58
N ASN A 102 3.28 -13.13 -7.80
CA ASN A 102 4.29 -13.14 -8.85
C ASN A 102 4.61 -11.74 -9.37
N TYR A 103 3.61 -10.87 -9.47
CA TYR A 103 3.81 -9.48 -9.84
C TYR A 103 4.54 -8.73 -8.71
N ALA A 104 4.12 -8.94 -7.46
CA ALA A 104 4.75 -8.34 -6.28
C ALA A 104 6.25 -8.61 -6.21
N ARG A 105 6.66 -9.88 -6.37
CA ARG A 105 8.08 -10.28 -6.36
C ARG A 105 8.90 -9.65 -7.48
N ARG A 106 8.28 -9.34 -8.63
CA ARG A 106 8.99 -8.73 -9.77
C ARG A 106 9.00 -7.20 -9.71
N LEU A 107 7.97 -6.61 -9.13
CA LEU A 107 7.85 -5.17 -8.97
C LEU A 107 8.76 -4.63 -7.87
N VAL A 108 8.92 -5.37 -6.77
CA VAL A 108 9.71 -4.93 -5.61
C VAL A 108 11.15 -5.42 -5.79
N THR A 109 11.86 -4.79 -6.72
CA THR A 109 13.26 -5.11 -7.08
C THR A 109 14.05 -3.85 -7.39
N ARG A 110 15.38 -3.92 -7.29
CA ARG A 110 16.28 -2.81 -7.68
C ARG A 110 16.12 -2.43 -9.15
N GLU A 111 15.94 -3.40 -10.04
CA GLU A 111 15.74 -3.13 -11.47
C GLU A 111 14.44 -2.38 -11.73
N ALA A 112 13.39 -2.69 -10.97
CA ALA A 112 12.11 -2.04 -11.13
C ALA A 112 12.13 -0.59 -10.66
N ILE A 113 12.82 -0.28 -9.55
CA ILE A 113 12.92 1.10 -9.09
C ILE A 113 13.70 1.95 -10.08
N GLU A 114 14.79 1.44 -10.66
CA GLU A 114 15.53 2.18 -11.71
C GLU A 114 14.66 2.47 -12.93
N ALA A 115 13.86 1.50 -13.37
CA ALA A 115 12.93 1.70 -14.48
C ALA A 115 11.87 2.78 -14.19
N VAL A 116 11.43 2.90 -12.92
CA VAL A 116 10.48 3.93 -12.47
C VAL A 116 11.16 5.29 -12.31
N CYS A 117 12.39 5.34 -11.79
CA CYS A 117 13.17 6.58 -11.62
C CYS A 117 13.37 7.31 -12.95
N GLU A 118 13.44 6.62 -14.09
CA GLU A 118 13.47 7.23 -15.43
C GLU A 118 12.23 8.11 -15.73
N LEU A 119 11.09 7.87 -15.07
CA LEU A 119 9.86 8.63 -15.25
C LEU A 119 9.70 9.79 -14.24
N VAL A 120 10.44 9.78 -13.15
CA VAL A 120 10.34 10.79 -12.08
C VAL A 120 11.21 11.99 -12.46
N PRO A 121 10.71 13.24 -12.46
CA PRO A 121 11.51 14.40 -12.88
C PRO A 121 12.63 14.77 -11.91
N SER A 122 12.34 14.77 -10.60
CA SER A 122 13.25 15.22 -9.55
C SER A 122 14.30 14.17 -9.15
N ASP A 123 15.58 14.53 -9.21
CA ASP A 123 16.69 13.66 -8.81
C ASP A 123 16.70 13.34 -7.31
N GLU A 124 16.28 14.29 -6.47
CA GLU A 124 16.14 14.06 -5.02
C GLU A 124 15.09 12.97 -4.74
N ARG A 125 13.96 13.01 -5.45
CA ARG A 125 12.91 11.99 -5.32
C ARG A 125 13.37 10.63 -5.85
N ARG A 126 14.13 10.60 -6.95
CA ARG A 126 14.74 9.36 -7.45
C ARG A 126 15.65 8.71 -6.40
N GLN A 127 16.49 9.51 -5.74
CA GLN A 127 17.38 9.00 -4.71
C GLN A 127 16.61 8.47 -3.49
N ALA A 128 15.61 9.22 -3.01
CA ALA A 128 14.75 8.78 -1.90
C ALA A 128 14.03 7.47 -2.21
N LEU A 129 13.53 7.30 -3.44
CA LEU A 129 12.88 6.07 -3.91
C LEU A 129 13.84 4.87 -3.92
N ARG A 130 15.08 5.07 -4.36
CA ARG A 130 16.12 4.01 -4.33
C ARG A 130 16.44 3.59 -2.91
N GLU A 131 16.64 4.55 -2.02
CA GLU A 131 16.92 4.28 -0.61
C GLU A 131 15.77 3.53 0.06
N LEU A 132 14.53 3.94 -0.20
CA LEU A 132 13.34 3.25 0.31
C LEU A 132 13.27 1.79 -0.17
N MET A 133 13.53 1.56 -1.47
CA MET A 133 13.56 0.21 -2.03
C MET A 133 14.69 -0.64 -1.42
N GLU A 134 15.87 -0.04 -1.24
CA GLU A 134 17.02 -0.70 -0.64
C GLU A 134 16.74 -1.14 0.80
N LEU A 135 16.19 -0.24 1.62
CA LEU A 135 15.79 -0.56 2.99
C LEU A 135 14.73 -1.67 3.02
N TYR A 136 13.73 -1.61 2.13
CA TYR A 136 12.70 -2.64 2.06
C TYR A 136 13.29 -4.02 1.70
N LEU A 137 14.24 -4.07 0.77
CA LEU A 137 14.90 -5.31 0.38
C LEU A 137 15.81 -5.88 1.47
N GLN A 138 16.34 -5.05 2.38
CA GLN A 138 17.13 -5.51 3.53
C GLN A 138 16.28 -6.07 4.66
N MET A 139 15.05 -5.55 4.82
CA MET A 139 14.12 -6.01 5.86
C MET A 139 13.32 -7.26 5.45
N LYS A 140 13.25 -7.54 4.16
CA LYS A 140 12.52 -8.67 3.59
C LYS A 140 13.35 -9.95 3.64
#